data_AF-A0A401IED2-F1
#
_entry.id   AF-A0A401IED2-F1
#
_cell.length_a   1.000
_cell.length_b   1.000
_cell.length_c   1.000
_cell.angle_alpha   90.00
_cell.angle_beta   90.00
_cell.angle_gamma   90.00
#
_symmetry.space_group_name_H-M   'P 1'
#
loop_
_entity.id
_entity.type
_entity.pdbx_description
1 polymer ?
#
loop_
_entity_poly.entity_id
_entity_poly.type
_entity_poly.pdbx_seq_one_letter_code
_entity_poly.pdbx_strand_id
1 'polypeptide(L)'
;MRFDWDDQKSQLLKQKRGYFLEEIAVIFTVSYVERMKNDDPEQFIAIGYCNNNLLSVIYEIRYDEEGEYIWLVTYWKSTKQESKLYEQYFN
;
A
#
# COMPACT_ATOMS: atom_id res chain seq x y z
N MET A 1 2.19 13.70 -1.86
CA MET A 1 2.96 12.62 -1.22
C MET A 1 3.96 12.10 -2.25
N ARG A 2 5.18 11.82 -1.83
CA ARG A 2 6.19 11.20 -2.69
C ARG A 2 6.20 9.70 -2.44
N PHE A 3 6.40 8.94 -3.51
CA PHE A 3 6.43 7.49 -3.46
C PHE A 3 7.67 6.98 -4.16
N ASP A 4 8.21 5.90 -3.65
CA ASP A 4 9.29 5.15 -4.30
C ASP A 4 9.14 3.66 -3.98
N TRP A 5 9.82 2.81 -4.75
CA TRP A 5 9.76 1.37 -4.63
C TRP A 5 10.96 0.69 -5.33
N ASP A 6 11.12 -0.60 -5.07
CA ASP A 6 12.04 -1.41 -5.87
C ASP A 6 11.40 -1.74 -7.23
N ASP A 7 12.01 -1.25 -8.31
CA ASP A 7 11.51 -1.43 -9.68
C ASP A 7 11.41 -2.90 -10.10
N GLN A 8 12.43 -3.71 -9.78
CA GLN A 8 12.43 -5.12 -10.13
C GLN A 8 11.29 -5.87 -9.44
N LYS A 9 11.05 -5.54 -8.17
CA LYS A 9 9.93 -6.06 -7.38
C LYS A 9 8.60 -5.60 -7.93
N SER A 10 8.47 -4.33 -8.32
CA SER A 10 7.26 -3.79 -8.95
C SER A 10 6.91 -4.57 -10.23
N GLN A 11 7.90 -4.85 -11.08
CA GLN A 11 7.74 -5.67 -12.28
C GLN A 11 7.29 -7.11 -11.95
N LEU A 12 7.92 -7.75 -10.95
CA LEU A 12 7.53 -9.09 -10.50
C LEU A 12 6.11 -9.13 -9.93
N LEU A 13 5.70 -8.09 -9.20
CA LEU A 13 4.35 -7.97 -8.65
C LEU A 13 3.32 -7.76 -9.76
N LYS A 14 3.61 -6.96 -10.79
CA LYS A 14 2.74 -6.82 -11.96
C LYS A 14 2.46 -8.18 -12.60
N GLN A 15 3.50 -8.98 -12.83
CA GLN A 15 3.37 -10.30 -13.44
C GLN A 15 2.58 -11.28 -12.55
N LYS A 16 2.78 -11.24 -11.22
CA LYS A 16 2.15 -12.19 -10.28
C LYS A 16 0.76 -11.79 -9.80
N ARG A 17 0.48 -10.49 -9.72
CA ARG A 17 -0.67 -9.92 -8.99
C ARG A 17 -1.41 -8.83 -9.77
N GLY A 18 -0.96 -8.46 -10.96
CA GLY A 18 -1.71 -7.65 -11.92
C GLY A 18 -1.48 -6.13 -11.90
N TYR A 19 -0.73 -5.59 -10.94
CA TYR A 19 -0.46 -4.16 -10.81
C TYR A 19 1.02 -3.86 -10.50
N PHE A 20 1.52 -2.75 -11.03
CA PHE A 20 2.75 -2.11 -10.58
C PHE A 20 2.51 -1.42 -9.25
N LEU A 21 3.56 -1.23 -8.45
CA LEU A 21 3.45 -0.46 -7.21
C LEU A 21 3.05 1.00 -7.46
N GLU A 22 3.45 1.57 -8.60
CA GLU A 22 2.97 2.88 -9.06
C GLU A 22 1.44 2.94 -9.18
N GLU A 23 0.80 1.93 -9.77
CA GLU A 23 -0.66 1.85 -9.90
C GLU A 23 -1.34 1.71 -8.52
N ILE A 24 -0.66 1.08 -7.55
CA ILE A 24 -1.16 0.90 -6.18
C ILE A 24 -1.11 2.20 -5.37
N ALA A 25 -0.20 3.12 -5.69
CA ALA A 25 -0.06 4.40 -4.98
C ALA A 25 -1.37 5.23 -4.96
N VAL A 26 -2.29 4.98 -5.89
CA VAL A 26 -3.63 5.60 -5.92
C VAL A 26 -4.44 5.39 -4.62
N ILE A 27 -4.18 4.31 -3.88
CA ILE A 27 -4.85 4.01 -2.59
C ILE A 27 -4.72 5.18 -1.61
N PHE A 28 -3.57 5.85 -1.62
CA PHE A 28 -3.27 6.97 -0.71
C PHE A 28 -3.94 8.29 -1.13
N THR A 29 -4.64 8.33 -2.27
CA THR A 29 -5.20 9.57 -2.84
C THR A 29 -6.70 9.73 -2.59
N VAL A 30 -7.40 8.67 -2.16
CA VAL A 30 -8.86 8.66 -2.02
C VAL A 30 -9.27 8.46 -0.57
N SER A 31 -9.30 7.21 -0.12
CA SER A 31 -9.69 6.80 1.23
C SER A 31 -9.08 5.45 1.51
N TYR A 32 -8.42 5.33 2.65
CA TYR A 32 -7.80 4.09 3.07
C TYR A 32 -7.89 3.93 4.59
N VAL A 33 -7.94 2.68 5.04
CA VAL A 33 -7.72 2.36 6.45
C VAL A 33 -6.25 2.03 6.63
N GLU A 34 -5.62 2.68 7.60
CA GLU A 34 -4.25 2.42 7.99
C GLU A 34 -4.19 1.53 9.24
N ARG A 35 -3.17 0.68 9.31
CA ARG A 35 -2.81 -0.02 10.54
C ARG A 35 -1.30 -0.20 10.63
N MET A 36 -0.79 -0.16 11.85
CA MET A 36 0.58 -0.57 12.12
C MET A 36 0.74 -2.08 11.88
N LYS A 37 1.83 -2.45 11.20
CA LYS A 37 2.22 -3.84 10.93
C LYS A 37 3.39 -4.28 11.79
N ASN A 38 4.42 -3.44 11.88
CA ASN A 38 5.65 -3.70 12.61
C ASN A 38 6.22 -2.37 13.11
N ASP A 39 6.95 -2.40 14.22
CA ASP A 39 7.57 -1.23 14.85
C ASP A 39 9.06 -1.07 14.49
N ASP A 40 9.79 -2.17 14.28
CA ASP A 40 11.20 -2.14 13.87
C ASP A 40 11.55 -3.19 12.79
N PRO A 41 11.76 -2.79 11.51
CA PRO A 41 11.54 -1.44 10.99
C PRO A 41 10.04 -1.10 11.03
N GLU A 42 9.75 0.19 11.16
CA GLU A 42 8.38 0.70 11.18
C GLU A 42 7.69 0.43 9.83
N GLN A 43 6.62 -0.36 9.88
CA GLN A 43 5.84 -0.73 8.70
C GLN A 43 4.35 -0.57 8.98
N PHE A 44 3.65 -0.11 7.96
CA PHE A 44 2.21 0.06 7.98
C PHE A 44 1.55 -0.77 6.89
N ILE A 45 0.26 -1.04 7.05
CA ILE A 45 -0.62 -1.54 5.99
C ILE A 45 -1.67 -0.48 5.71
N ALA A 46 -1.76 -0.02 4.47
CA ALA A 46 -2.90 0.73 3.96
C ALA A 46 -3.85 -0.21 3.21
N ILE A 47 -5.15 -0.10 3.50
CA ILE A 47 -6.22 -0.88 2.85
C ILE A 47 -7.11 0.11 2.11
N GLY A 48 -7.21 -0.03 0.79
CA GLY A 48 -8.06 0.83 -0.02
C GLY A 48 -8.22 0.36 -1.46
N TYR A 49 -8.99 1.10 -2.23
CA TYR A 49 -9.33 0.72 -3.59
C TYR A 49 -8.26 1.14 -4.61
N CYS A 50 -7.88 0.19 -5.46
CA CYS A 50 -7.24 0.47 -6.74
C CYS A 50 -8.18 -0.06 -7.83
N ASN A 51 -8.77 0.85 -8.61
CA ASN A 51 -9.90 0.55 -9.47
C ASN A 51 -11.03 -0.14 -8.67
N ASN A 52 -11.52 -1.31 -9.13
CA ASN A 52 -12.60 -2.06 -8.48
C ASN A 52 -12.09 -3.11 -7.49
N ASN A 53 -10.80 -3.12 -7.17
CA ASN A 53 -10.21 -4.09 -6.26
C ASN A 53 -9.83 -3.43 -4.94
N LEU A 54 -10.34 -3.97 -3.83
CA LEU A 54 -9.83 -3.62 -2.50
C LEU A 54 -8.51 -4.37 -2.27
N LEU A 55 -7.45 -3.60 -2.06
CA LEU A 55 -6.09 -4.10 -1.91
C LEU A 55 -5.51 -3.62 -0.58
N SER A 56 -4.58 -4.40 -0.07
CA SER A 56 -3.77 -4.09 1.10
C SER A 56 -2.33 -3.92 0.66
N VAL A 57 -1.68 -2.82 1.04
CA VAL A 57 -0.30 -2.49 0.68
C VAL A 57 0.53 -2.26 1.93
N ILE A 58 1.71 -2.89 2.01
CA ILE A 58 2.71 -2.57 3.03
C ILE A 58 3.56 -1.42 2.54
N TYR A 59 3.78 -0.44 3.41
CA TYR A 59 4.70 0.65 3.16
C TYR A 59 5.47 1.05 4.41
N GLU A 60 6.54 1.81 4.17
CA GLU A 60 7.41 2.41 5.19
C GLU A 60 7.47 3.92 4.95
N ILE A 61 7.63 4.69 6.02
CA ILE A 61 7.97 6.11 5.94
C ILE A 61 9.49 6.22 5.94
N ARG A 62 10.06 6.82 4.90
CA ARG A 62 11.51 6.98 4.74
C ARG A 62 11.86 8.43 4.45
N TYR A 63 13.14 8.77 4.57
CA TYR A 63 13.65 10.12 4.38
C TYR A 63 14.86 10.11 3.44
N ASP A 64 14.92 11.10 2.55
CA ASP A 64 16.11 11.42 1.74
C ASP A 64 16.43 12.92 1.79
N GLU A 65 17.35 13.39 0.95
CA GLU A 65 17.78 14.80 0.91
C GLU A 65 16.65 15.78 0.59
N GLU A 66 15.59 15.32 -0.06
CA GLU A 66 14.43 16.13 -0.40
C GLU A 66 13.26 15.95 0.60
N GLY A 67 13.41 15.11 1.62
CA GLY A 67 12.46 14.94 2.72
C GLY A 67 11.78 13.57 2.81
N GLU A 68 10.58 13.54 3.40
CA GLU A 68 9.80 12.32 3.63
C GLU A 68 9.21 11.74 2.33
N TYR A 69 9.29 10.42 2.18
CA TYR A 69 8.61 9.68 1.13
C TYR A 69 8.08 8.34 1.62
N ILE A 70 7.03 7.85 0.95
CA ILE A 70 6.44 6.53 1.19
C ILE A 70 7.19 5.51 0.33
N TRP A 71 7.80 4.53 0.98
CA TRP A 71 8.40 3.38 0.30
C TRP A 71 7.41 2.22 0.25
N LEU A 72 6.92 1.89 -0.96
CA LEU A 72 5.98 0.79 -1.15
C LEU A 72 6.73 -0.56 -1.17
N VAL A 73 6.37 -1.44 -0.24
CA VAL A 73 7.05 -2.73 -0.08
C VAL A 73 6.40 -3.82 -0.92
N THR A 74 5.10 -4.04 -0.77
CA THR A 74 4.36 -5.11 -1.47
C THR A 74 2.85 -4.92 -1.29
N TYR A 75 2.03 -5.61 -2.09
CA TYR A 75 0.57 -5.57 -1.94
C TYR A 75 -0.11 -6.93 -2.19
N TRP A 76 -1.32 -7.10 -1.68
CA TRP A 76 -2.18 -8.26 -1.98
C TRP A 76 -3.65 -7.83 -2.11
N LYS A 77 -4.48 -8.73 -2.65
CA LYS A 77 -5.94 -8.57 -2.56
C LYS A 77 -6.35 -8.66 -1.10
N SER A 78 -7.08 -7.67 -0.60
CA SER A 78 -7.44 -7.63 0.81
C SER A 78 -8.13 -8.92 1.24
N THR A 79 -7.72 -9.43 2.40
CA THR A 79 -8.36 -10.60 3.00
C THR A 79 -9.77 -10.26 3.46
N LYS A 80 -10.61 -11.27 3.72
CA LYS A 80 -11.97 -11.04 4.28
C LYS A 80 -11.96 -10.20 5.57
N GLN A 81 -10.91 -10.32 6.38
CA GLN A 81 -10.78 -9.54 7.62
C GLN A 81 -10.43 -8.08 7.33
N GLU A 82 -9.51 -7.85 6.38
CA GLU A 82 -9.12 -6.50 5.94
C GLU A 82 -10.28 -5.79 5.22
N SER A 83 -11.08 -6.51 4.42
CA SER A 83 -12.29 -5.94 3.81
C SER A 83 -13.31 -5.52 4.85
N LYS A 84 -13.58 -6.37 5.85
CA LYS A 84 -14.46 -6.00 6.96
C LYS A 84 -13.94 -4.80 7.75
N LEU A 85 -12.63 -4.72 7.96
CA LEU A 85 -12.01 -3.57 8.61
C LEU A 85 -12.24 -2.30 7.80
N TYR A 86 -12.01 -2.34 6.49
CA TYR A 86 -12.29 -1.19 5.61
C TYR A 86 -13.77 -0.75 5.69
N GLU A 87 -14.69 -1.71 5.59
CA GLU A 87 -16.13 -1.47 5.66
C GLU A 87 -16.56 -0.86 7.00
N GLN A 88 -15.93 -1.21 8.12
CA GLN A 88 -16.26 -0.64 9.44
C GLN A 88 -15.90 0.84 9.60
N TYR A 89 -14.92 1.33 8.84
CA TYR A 89 -14.50 2.74 8.89
C TYR A 89 -15.26 3.63 7.90
N PHE A 90 -15.80 3.05 6.83
CA PHE A 90 -16.39 3.80 5.70
C PHE A 90 -17.88 3.48 5.43
N ASN A 91 -18.53 2.64 6.24
CA ASN A 91 -20.00 2.45 6.24
C ASN A 91 -20.67 3.17 7.41
#